data_AF-A0A9N9EZE9-F1
#
_entry.id   AF-A0A9N9EZE9-F1
#
_cell.length_a   1.000
_cell.length_b   1.000
_cell.length_c   1.000
_cell.angle_alpha   90.00
_cell.angle_beta   90.00
_cell.angle_gamma   90.00
#
_symmetry.space_group_name_H-M   'P 1'
#
loop_
_entity.id
_entity.type
_entity.pdbx_description
1 polymer ?
#
loop_
_entity_poly.entity_id
_entity_poly.type
_entity_poly.pdbx_seq_one_letter_code
_entity_poly.pdbx_strand_id
1 'polypeptide(L)' 'MIHELCDKGQFITTTFRPEMLANADKFYGVTFSNKVSSVSAITKDDALKFITQEQPQ' A
#
# COMPACT_ATOMS: atom_id res chain seq x y z
N MET A 1 -5.70 -15.54 7.29
CA MET A 1 -4.31 -16.05 7.33
C MET A 1 -3.26 -14.97 7.64
N ILE A 2 -2.92 -14.04 6.72
CA ILE A 2 -1.84 -13.06 7.00
C ILE A 2 -2.15 -12.17 8.21
N HIS A 3 -3.38 -11.66 8.31
CA HIS A 3 -3.79 -10.82 9.43
C HIS A 3 -3.81 -11.59 10.77
N GLU A 4 -4.28 -12.84 10.79
CA GLU A 4 -4.33 -13.67 12.01
C GLU A 4 -2.94 -14.04 12.56
N LEU A 5 -1.90 -13.97 11.73
CA LEU A 5 -0.53 -14.28 12.13
C LEU A 5 0.26 -13.03 12.55
N CYS A 6 -0.30 -11.82 12.38
CA CYS A 6 0.45 -10.59 12.63
C CYS A 6 0.79 -10.39 14.12
N ASP A 7 0.02 -11.00 15.03
CA ASP A 7 0.30 -11.02 16.47
C ASP A 7 1.68 -11.61 16.81
N LYS A 8 2.22 -12.47 15.95
CA LYS A 8 3.51 -13.16 16.15
C LYS A 8 4.58 -12.75 15.15
N GLY A 9 4.31 -11.78 14.27
CA GLY A 9 5.26 -11.39 13.24
C GLY A 9 4.84 -10.16 12.44
N GLN A 10 5.81 -9.39 11.97
CA GLN A 10 5.55 -8.22 11.14
C GLN A 10 5.45 -8.63 9.66
N PHE A 11 4.35 -8.26 9.01
CA PHE A 11 4.16 -8.46 7.58
C PHE A 11 4.27 -7.14 6.84
N ILE A 12 5.13 -7.10 5.83
CA ILE A 12 5.22 -6.02 4.86
C ILE A 12 4.87 -6.62 3.51
N THR A 13 3.88 -6.06 2.83
CA THR A 13 3.40 -6.55 1.54
C THR A 13 3.27 -5.40 0.56
N THR A 14 3.57 -5.65 -0.70
CA THR A 14 3.36 -4.73 -1.83
C THR A 14 2.34 -5.34 -2.77
N THR A 15 1.32 -4.57 -3.14
CA THR A 15 0.17 -5.10 -3.88
C THR A 15 -0.59 -4.00 -4.62
N PHE A 16 -1.21 -4.36 -5.74
CA PHE A 16 -2.20 -3.54 -6.46
C PHE A 16 -3.63 -4.03 -6.24
N ARG A 17 -3.83 -5.00 -5.34
CA ARG A 17 -5.13 -5.61 -5.08
C ARG A 17 -5.82 -4.89 -3.91
N PRO A 18 -7.00 -4.28 -4.11
CA PRO A 18 -7.65 -3.49 -3.06
C PRO A 18 -8.07 -4.33 -1.85
N GLU A 19 -8.32 -5.62 -2.01
CA GLU A 19 -8.68 -6.54 -0.92
C GLU A 19 -7.58 -6.65 0.16
N MET A 20 -6.32 -6.43 -0.20
CA MET A 20 -5.21 -6.45 0.78
C MET A 20 -5.14 -5.19 1.64
N LEU A 21 -5.75 -4.06 1.20
CA LEU A 21 -5.81 -2.83 2.00
C LEU A 21 -6.78 -2.96 3.18
N ALA A 22 -7.73 -3.89 3.12
CA ALA A 22 -8.77 -4.02 4.13
C ALA A 22 -8.21 -4.32 5.53
N ASN A 23 -7.16 -5.15 5.59
CA ASN A 23 -6.60 -5.72 6.82
C ASN A 23 -5.20 -5.19 7.18
N ALA A 24 -4.76 -4.08 6.56
CA ALA A 24 -3.46 -3.47 6.80
C ALA A 24 -3.55 -2.31 7.79
N ASP A 25 -2.53 -2.19 8.65
CA ASP A 25 -2.48 -1.16 9.70
C ASP A 25 -1.88 0.17 9.20
N LYS A 26 -0.92 0.10 8.27
CA LYS A 26 -0.19 1.26 7.73
C LYS A 26 -0.05 1.14 6.22
N PHE A 27 -0.10 2.29 5.55
CA PHE A 27 -0.01 2.39 4.10
C PHE A 27 1.16 3.28 3.73
N TYR A 28 1.94 2.83 2.74
CA TYR A 28 3.11 3.55 2.26
C TYR A 28 3.01 3.70 0.75
N GLY A 29 3.06 4.95 0.29
CA GLY A 29 3.11 5.29 -1.13
C GLY A 29 4.54 5.51 -1.58
N VAL A 30 4.87 5.04 -2.79
CA VAL A 30 6.14 5.31 -3.45
C VAL A 30 5.89 6.24 -4.63
N THR A 31 6.63 7.34 -4.70
CA THR A 31 6.62 8.26 -5.84
C THR A 31 7.99 8.28 -6.51
N PHE A 32 7.99 8.48 -7.82
CA PHE A 32 9.21 8.62 -8.61
C PHE A 32 9.16 9.94 -9.38
N SER A 33 10.10 10.85 -9.09
CA SER A 33 10.19 12.16 -9.73
C SER A 33 11.65 12.59 -9.80
N ASN A 34 12.05 13.28 -10.88
CA ASN A 34 13.42 13.75 -11.08
C ASN A 34 14.49 12.67 -10.89
N LYS A 35 14.20 11.43 -11.31
CA LYS A 35 15.07 10.24 -11.11
C LYS A 35 15.32 9.87 -9.64
N VAL A 36 14.46 10.32 -8.73
CA VAL A 36 14.53 10.03 -7.29
C VAL A 36 13.25 9.31 -6.85
N SER A 37 13.41 8.20 -6.13
CA SER A 37 12.31 7.48 -5.48
C SER A 37 12.14 7.99 -4.05
N SER A 38 10.90 8.34 -3.67
CA SER A 38 10.55 8.77 -2.32
C SER A 38 9.44 7.90 -1.75
N VAL A 39 9.48 7.63 -0.45
CA VAL A 39 8.46 6.87 0.28
C VAL A 39 7.81 7.77 1.31
N SER A 40 6.49 7.72 1.41
CA SER A 40 5.74 8.50 2.40
C SER A 40 4.57 7.70 2.96
N ALA A 41 4.24 7.94 4.23
CA ALA A 41 3.04 7.38 4.83
C ALA A 41 1.81 8.06 4.21
N ILE A 42 0.82 7.27 3.81
CA ILE A 42 -0.41 7.75 3.18
C ILE A 42 -1.63 7.20 3.93
N THR A 43 -2.80 7.76 3.65
CA THR A 43 -4.06 7.26 4.21
C THR A 43 -4.56 6.04 3.43
N LYS A 44 -5.45 5.25 4.06
CA LYS A 44 -6.13 4.13 3.38
C LYS A 44 -6.92 4.60 2.17
N ASP A 45 -7.58 5.77 2.26
CA ASP A 45 -8.36 6.34 1.17
C ASP A 45 -7.47 6.74 -0.01
N ASP A 46 -6.30 7.32 0.25
CA ASP A 46 -5.35 7.68 -0.82
C ASP A 46 -4.74 6.43 -1.46
N ALA A 47 -4.46 5.39 -0.67
CA ALA A 47 -4.02 4.10 -1.18
C ALA A 47 -5.11 3.43 -2.06
N LEU A 48 -6.37 3.51 -1.65
CA LEU A 48 -7.49 2.99 -2.43
C LEU A 48 -7.68 3.78 -3.72
N LYS A 49 -7.62 5.11 -3.67
CA LYS A 49 -7.67 5.96 -4.87
C LYS A 49 -6.55 5.60 -5.83
N PHE A 50 -5.32 5.39 -5.34
CA PHE A 50 -4.18 5.00 -6.18
C PHE A 50 -4.41 3.66 -6.90
N ILE A 51 -5.01 2.69 -6.23
CA ILE A 51 -5.31 1.36 -6.83
C ILE A 51 -6.50 1.40 -7.78
N THR A 52 -7.47 2.30 -7.54
CA THR A 52 -8.71 2.41 -8.34
C THR A 52 -8.54 3.35 -9.53
N GLN A 53 -7.62 4.30 -9.46
CA GLN A 53 -7.19 5.10 -10.61
C GLN A 53 -6.37 4.18 -11.51
N GLU A 54 -7.03 3.62 -12.54
CA GLU A 54 -6.35 2.96 -13.66
C GLU A 54 -5.14 3.81 -14.08
N GLN A 55 -3.95 3.19 -14.13
CA GLN A 55 -2.79 3.85 -14.71
C GLN A 55 -3.15 4.27 -16.15
N PRO A 56 -2.90 5.53 -16.56
CA PRO A 56 -2.77 5.83 -17.97
C PRO A 56 -1.70 4.89 -18.55
N GLN A 57 -2.02 4.23 -19.66
CA GLN A 57 -1.09 3.36 -20.41
C GLN A 57 0.23 4.07 -20.75
#